data_AF-A0AAP1C8Q9-F1
#
_entry.id   AF-A0AAP1C8Q9-F1
#
_cell.length_a   1.000
_cell.length_b   1.000
_cell.length_c   1.000
_cell.angle_alpha   90.00
_cell.angle_beta   90.00
_cell.angle_gamma   90.00
#
_symmetry.space_group_name_H-M   'P 1'
#
loop_
_entity.id
_entity.type
_entity.pdbx_description
1 polymer ?
#
loop_
_entity_poly.entity_id
_entity_poly.type
_entity_poly.pdbx_seq_one_letter_code
_entity_poly.pdbx_strand_id
1 'polypeptide(L)'
;MLPLSRPGADRPRIAALVAALLLAACTITPPPSLHSVVTIPSITRGANLDQYRVEVARCVAEHNPSAVSRGTPQAMLRSLVVVAFTVDRGGRLLNASVYRSNGDSEAEALALASLRRSAPLPAPPSRLLDGDGRIELMEGWLFNDDGRFQLQSTASAQAQSID
;
A
#
# COMPACT_ATOMS: atom_id res chain seq x y z
N MET A 1 25.95 37.74 88.27
CA MET A 1 25.15 38.97 88.44
C MET A 1 24.78 39.49 87.06
N LEU A 2 23.49 39.68 86.83
CA LEU A 2 22.90 40.30 85.62
C LEU A 2 23.51 41.70 85.38
N PRO A 3 23.50 42.25 84.14
CA PRO A 3 22.25 42.92 83.75
C PRO A 3 21.88 42.87 82.26
N LEU A 4 20.57 42.82 82.06
CA LEU A 4 19.83 43.33 80.91
C LEU A 4 20.18 44.79 80.62
N SER A 5 20.22 45.19 79.35
CA SER A 5 19.53 46.41 78.89
C SER A 5 19.41 46.48 77.36
N ARG A 6 18.25 46.98 76.95
CA ARG A 6 17.67 47.11 75.59
C ARG A 6 18.22 48.38 74.87
N PRO A 7 17.51 48.95 73.88
CA PRO A 7 17.49 48.64 72.44
C PRO A 7 17.99 49.85 71.61
N GLY A 8 18.21 49.68 70.31
CA GLY A 8 18.54 50.79 69.42
C GLY A 8 18.28 50.44 67.96
N ALA A 9 17.29 51.08 67.37
CA ALA A 9 16.88 50.94 65.99
C ALA A 9 17.92 51.53 65.03
N ASP A 10 18.13 50.92 63.87
CA ASP A 10 18.32 51.66 62.63
C ASP A 10 18.08 50.82 61.38
N ARG A 11 16.90 51.08 60.81
CA ARG A 11 16.53 51.29 59.39
C ARG A 11 16.91 50.29 58.28
N PRO A 12 15.99 50.14 57.30
CA PRO A 12 15.84 48.95 56.48
C PRO A 12 16.65 48.98 55.18
N ARG A 13 17.19 47.82 54.78
CA ARG A 13 17.80 47.64 53.46
C ARG A 13 16.72 47.56 52.38
N ILE A 14 16.90 48.45 51.43
CA ILE A 14 16.13 48.81 50.25
C ILE A 14 16.02 47.63 49.24
N ALA A 15 14.96 47.73 48.43
CA ALA A 15 14.75 47.15 47.10
C ALA A 15 14.09 45.77 47.02
N ALA A 16 12.76 45.80 47.18
CA ALA A 16 11.88 45.02 46.32
C ALA A 16 11.43 45.90 45.13
N LEU A 17 11.08 45.23 44.02
CA LEU A 17 10.20 45.62 42.89
C LEU A 17 10.84 45.95 41.50
N VAL A 18 10.54 45.02 40.57
CA VAL A 18 10.25 45.17 39.11
C VAL A 18 11.41 45.34 38.11
N ALA A 19 11.62 44.32 37.28
CA ALA A 19 11.57 44.45 35.81
C ALA A 19 11.46 43.07 35.15
N ALA A 20 10.43 42.92 34.31
CA ALA A 20 9.97 41.70 33.68
C ALA A 20 10.71 41.38 32.37
N LEU A 21 10.75 40.07 32.06
CA LEU A 21 10.77 39.41 30.74
C LEU A 21 11.47 40.13 29.57
N LEU A 22 12.68 39.66 29.22
CA LEU A 22 13.17 39.61 27.83
C LEU A 22 14.10 38.38 27.66
N LEU A 23 13.50 37.20 27.49
CA LEU A 23 14.17 36.00 27.00
C LEU A 23 13.48 35.58 25.70
N ALA A 24 13.80 36.27 24.61
CA ALA A 24 13.41 35.85 23.28
C ALA A 24 14.57 36.10 22.31
N ALA A 25 14.79 35.12 21.43
CA ALA A 25 15.68 35.10 20.27
C ALA A 25 17.08 34.50 20.47
N CYS A 26 17.11 33.15 20.46
CA CYS A 26 18.13 32.36 19.76
C CYS A 26 17.49 31.02 19.33
N THR A 27 16.44 31.06 18.50
CA THR A 27 16.02 29.87 17.74
C THR A 27 16.98 29.71 16.56
N ILE A 28 18.00 28.86 16.73
CA ILE A 28 18.75 28.32 15.59
C ILE A 28 17.77 27.40 14.86
N THR A 29 17.19 27.91 13.78
CA THR A 29 16.40 27.10 12.84
C THR A 29 17.39 26.35 11.95
N PRO A 30 17.61 25.03 12.11
CA PRO A 30 18.37 24.29 11.12
C PRO A 30 17.67 24.41 9.76
N PRO A 31 18.43 24.58 8.66
CA PRO A 31 17.83 24.63 7.33
C PRO A 31 17.01 23.35 7.09
N PRO A 32 15.90 23.41 6.35
CA PRO A 32 15.13 22.22 6.03
C PRO A 32 16.06 21.25 5.29
N SER A 33 16.40 20.14 5.94
CA SER A 33 17.08 19.04 5.29
C SER A 33 16.25 18.66 4.07
N LEU A 34 16.76 18.95 2.88
CA LEU A 34 16.21 18.44 1.64
C LEU A 34 16.31 16.92 1.74
N HIS A 35 15.19 16.28 2.12
CA HIS A 35 15.06 14.84 2.09
C HIS A 35 15.37 14.42 0.65
N SER A 36 16.60 13.98 0.44
CA SER A 36 17.03 13.44 -0.84
C SER A 36 16.19 12.19 -1.02
N VAL A 37 15.25 12.23 -1.96
CA VAL A 37 14.44 11.08 -2.34
C VAL A 37 15.41 10.07 -2.94
N VAL A 38 15.91 9.15 -2.13
CA VAL A 38 16.75 8.04 -2.57
C VAL A 38 15.83 7.09 -3.33
N THR A 39 15.72 7.31 -4.63
CA THR A 39 15.01 6.38 -5.53
C THR A 39 15.88 5.16 -5.73
N ILE A 40 15.66 4.12 -4.91
CA ILE A 40 16.31 2.83 -5.10
C ILE A 40 15.64 2.14 -6.30
N PRO A 41 16.39 1.73 -7.35
CA PRO A 41 15.80 1.24 -8.60
C PRO A 41 14.90 -0.01 -8.43
N SER A 42 15.17 -0.83 -7.42
CA SER A 42 14.32 -1.99 -7.06
C SER A 42 12.94 -1.59 -6.56
N ILE A 43 12.85 -0.54 -5.72
CA ILE A 43 11.58 -0.01 -5.20
C ILE A 43 10.74 0.53 -6.35
N THR A 44 11.36 1.29 -7.26
CA THR A 44 10.66 1.82 -8.43
C THR A 44 10.15 0.69 -9.31
N ARG A 45 10.95 -0.36 -9.56
CA ARG A 45 10.50 -1.55 -10.32
C ARG A 45 9.31 -2.23 -9.66
N GLY A 46 9.34 -2.48 -8.36
CA GLY A 46 8.22 -3.04 -7.60
C GLY A 46 6.94 -2.24 -7.77
N ALA A 47 7.00 -0.92 -7.53
CA ALA A 47 5.83 -0.05 -7.67
C ALA A 47 5.21 -0.05 -9.08
N ASN A 48 6.02 -0.26 -10.13
CA ASN A 48 5.51 -0.32 -11.50
C ASN A 48 4.97 -1.69 -11.87
N LEU A 49 5.50 -2.74 -11.27
CA LEU A 49 4.94 -4.07 -11.40
C LEU A 49 3.55 -4.13 -10.77
N ASP A 50 3.37 -3.51 -9.59
CA ASP A 50 2.08 -3.48 -8.91
C ASP A 50 1.06 -2.64 -9.69
N GLN A 51 1.48 -1.48 -10.22
CA GLN A 51 0.65 -0.69 -11.12
C GLN A 51 0.21 -1.49 -12.36
N TYR A 52 1.14 -2.23 -12.98
CA TYR A 52 0.82 -3.05 -14.15
C TYR A 52 -0.13 -4.20 -13.81
N ARG A 53 0.02 -4.83 -12.63
CA ARG A 53 -0.94 -5.84 -12.15
C ARG A 53 -2.35 -5.26 -11.98
N VAL A 54 -2.48 -4.05 -11.43
CA VAL A 54 -3.76 -3.35 -11.32
C VAL A 54 -4.39 -3.11 -12.69
N GLU A 55 -3.61 -2.68 -13.68
CA GLU A 55 -4.09 -2.47 -15.05
C GLU A 55 -4.58 -3.77 -15.70
N VAL A 56 -3.84 -4.87 -15.53
CA VAL A 56 -4.26 -6.20 -16.00
C VAL A 56 -5.53 -6.65 -15.29
N ALA A 57 -5.60 -6.55 -13.97
CA ALA A 57 -6.77 -6.92 -13.19
C ALA A 57 -8.02 -6.12 -13.61
N ARG A 58 -7.87 -4.83 -13.87
CA ARG A 58 -8.93 -3.97 -14.39
C ARG A 58 -9.39 -4.41 -15.78
N CYS A 59 -8.46 -4.68 -16.68
CA CYS A 59 -8.76 -5.22 -18.01
C CYS A 59 -9.56 -6.54 -17.90
N VAL A 60 -9.15 -7.43 -16.99
CA VAL A 60 -9.88 -8.68 -16.74
C VAL A 60 -11.30 -8.39 -16.25
N ALA A 61 -11.46 -7.47 -15.31
CA ALA A 61 -12.77 -7.13 -14.78
C ALA A 61 -13.70 -6.52 -15.85
N GLU A 62 -13.19 -5.60 -16.67
CA GLU A 62 -13.95 -4.90 -17.71
C GLU A 62 -14.45 -5.85 -18.81
N HIS A 63 -13.67 -6.87 -19.16
CA HIS A 63 -14.07 -7.89 -20.14
C HIS A 63 -14.99 -8.99 -19.59
N ASN A 64 -15.18 -9.06 -18.26
CA ASN A 64 -15.96 -10.11 -17.61
C ASN A 64 -17.04 -9.54 -16.64
N PRO A 65 -17.88 -8.58 -17.06
CA PRO A 65 -18.72 -7.80 -16.14
C PRO A 65 -19.74 -8.64 -15.36
N SER A 66 -20.24 -9.73 -15.95
CA SER A 66 -21.21 -10.62 -15.29
C SER A 66 -20.58 -11.53 -14.23
N ALA A 67 -19.28 -11.83 -14.35
CA ALA A 67 -18.56 -12.73 -13.44
C ALA A 67 -17.88 -11.98 -12.28
N VAL A 68 -17.72 -10.66 -12.39
CA VAL A 68 -17.03 -9.85 -11.37
C VAL A 68 -17.96 -9.45 -10.24
N SER A 69 -17.63 -9.77 -9.00
CA SER A 69 -18.36 -9.30 -7.82
C SER A 69 -18.08 -7.82 -7.54
N ARG A 70 -19.05 -7.10 -6.95
CA ARG A 70 -18.89 -5.69 -6.54
C ARG A 70 -18.92 -5.59 -5.02
N GLY A 71 -18.15 -4.66 -4.47
CA GLY A 71 -18.07 -4.42 -3.03
C GLY A 71 -16.92 -5.18 -2.36
N THR A 72 -16.96 -5.32 -1.05
CA THR A 72 -15.92 -6.01 -0.28
C THR A 72 -16.00 -7.53 -0.50
N PRO A 73 -14.87 -8.24 -0.65
CA PRO A 73 -14.87 -9.70 -0.70
C PRO A 73 -15.53 -10.29 0.55
N GLN A 74 -16.18 -11.45 0.42
CA GLN A 74 -16.74 -12.15 1.58
C GLN A 74 -15.62 -12.60 2.54
N ALA A 75 -15.96 -12.76 3.82
CA ALA A 75 -14.99 -13.10 4.86
C ALA A 75 -14.30 -14.45 4.60
N MET A 76 -15.07 -15.45 4.17
CA MET A 76 -14.56 -16.78 3.85
C MET A 76 -14.82 -17.09 2.38
N LEU A 77 -13.80 -16.93 1.53
CA LEU A 77 -13.92 -17.19 0.10
C LEU A 77 -14.23 -18.67 -0.17
N ARG A 78 -15.03 -18.92 -1.21
CA ARG A 78 -15.21 -20.27 -1.76
C ARG A 78 -13.89 -20.80 -2.31
N SER A 79 -13.18 -19.97 -3.07
CA SER A 79 -11.88 -20.33 -3.66
C SER A 79 -11.00 -19.10 -3.87
N LEU A 80 -9.69 -19.26 -3.72
CA LEU A 80 -8.68 -18.35 -4.24
C LEU A 80 -7.89 -19.11 -5.30
N VAL A 81 -8.05 -18.73 -6.56
CA VAL A 81 -7.29 -19.29 -7.68
C VAL A 81 -6.22 -18.28 -8.07
N VAL A 82 -4.95 -18.67 -7.93
CA VAL A 82 -3.81 -17.88 -8.43
C VAL A 82 -3.42 -18.41 -9.78
N VAL A 83 -3.45 -17.56 -10.81
CA VAL A 83 -3.03 -17.91 -12.17
C VAL A 83 -1.67 -17.26 -12.43
N ALA A 84 -0.71 -18.07 -12.88
CA ALA A 84 0.55 -17.61 -13.44
C ALA A 84 0.42 -17.49 -14.96
N PHE A 85 0.92 -16.40 -15.53
CA PHE A 85 0.83 -16.16 -16.96
C PHE A 85 1.96 -15.28 -17.48
N THR A 86 2.22 -15.37 -18.78
CA THR A 86 3.28 -14.60 -19.46
C THR A 86 2.68 -13.70 -20.52
N VAL A 87 3.11 -12.45 -20.55
CA VAL A 87 2.65 -11.43 -21.51
C VAL A 87 3.84 -10.93 -22.33
N ASP A 88 3.68 -10.82 -23.65
CA ASP A 88 4.70 -10.19 -24.51
C ASP A 88 4.63 -8.66 -24.50
N ARG A 89 5.62 -8.00 -25.11
CA ARG A 89 5.68 -6.53 -25.25
C ARG A 89 4.41 -5.91 -25.87
N GLY A 90 3.67 -6.66 -26.69
CA GLY A 90 2.44 -6.21 -27.34
C GLY A 90 1.18 -6.46 -26.53
N GLY A 91 1.27 -7.00 -25.31
CA GLY A 91 0.12 -7.36 -24.49
C GLY A 91 -0.49 -8.72 -24.83
N ARG A 92 0.14 -9.53 -25.69
CA ARG A 92 -0.40 -10.85 -26.04
C ARG A 92 -0.11 -11.83 -24.91
N LEU A 93 -1.14 -12.57 -24.52
CA LEU A 93 -1.03 -13.67 -23.57
C LEU A 93 -0.33 -14.85 -24.24
N LEU A 94 0.88 -15.19 -23.77
CA LEU A 94 1.68 -16.28 -24.34
C LEU A 94 1.36 -17.63 -23.69
N ASN A 95 1.16 -17.65 -22.37
CA ASN A 95 0.77 -18.82 -21.60
C ASN A 95 -0.03 -18.40 -20.35
N ALA A 96 -0.86 -19.30 -19.83
CA ALA A 96 -1.56 -19.15 -18.56
C ALA A 96 -1.84 -20.53 -17.94
N SER A 97 -1.54 -20.67 -16.65
CA SER A 97 -1.76 -21.90 -15.88
C SER A 97 -2.11 -21.59 -14.43
N VAL A 98 -2.90 -22.45 -13.80
CA VAL A 98 -3.17 -22.36 -12.36
C VAL A 98 -1.87 -22.65 -11.60
N TYR A 99 -1.49 -21.74 -10.73
CA TYR A 99 -0.34 -21.88 -9.82
C TYR A 99 -0.77 -22.39 -8.44
N ARG A 100 -1.90 -21.89 -7.92
CA ARG A 100 -2.44 -22.28 -6.62
C ARG A 100 -3.97 -22.26 -6.66
N SER A 101 -4.60 -23.24 -6.03
CA SER A 101 -6.04 -23.30 -5.80
C SER A 101 -6.34 -24.23 -4.61
N ASN A 102 -7.61 -24.38 -4.27
CA ASN A 102 -8.11 -25.42 -3.37
C ASN A 102 -8.70 -26.64 -4.11
N GLY A 103 -8.44 -26.78 -5.42
CA GLY A 103 -8.98 -27.88 -6.24
C GLY A 103 -10.41 -27.67 -6.77
N ASP A 104 -10.95 -26.46 -6.64
CA ASP A 104 -12.24 -26.10 -7.23
C ASP A 104 -12.12 -25.94 -8.75
N SER A 105 -12.37 -27.04 -9.47
CA SER A 105 -12.21 -27.12 -10.93
C SER A 105 -13.06 -26.10 -11.72
N GLU A 106 -14.23 -25.72 -11.20
CA GLU A 106 -15.08 -24.71 -11.85
C GLU A 106 -14.46 -23.32 -11.71
N ALA A 107 -14.00 -22.97 -10.51
CA ALA A 107 -13.31 -21.72 -10.25
C ALA A 107 -12.00 -21.61 -11.07
N GLU A 108 -11.23 -22.69 -11.14
CA GLU A 108 -10.01 -22.75 -11.94
C GLU A 108 -10.27 -22.53 -13.44
N ALA A 109 -11.27 -23.22 -13.99
CA ALA A 109 -11.66 -23.07 -15.38
C ALA A 109 -12.15 -21.65 -15.68
N LEU A 110 -12.95 -21.07 -14.77
CA LEU A 110 -13.48 -19.71 -14.92
C LEU A 110 -12.37 -18.65 -14.83
N ALA A 111 -11.40 -18.81 -13.92
CA ALA A 111 -10.25 -17.93 -13.83
C ALA A 111 -9.45 -17.91 -15.14
N LEU A 112 -9.05 -19.08 -15.65
CA LEU A 112 -8.31 -19.19 -16.91
C LEU A 112 -9.11 -18.66 -18.11
N ALA A 113 -10.41 -18.98 -18.18
CA ALA A 113 -11.27 -18.52 -19.26
C ALA A 113 -11.45 -16.99 -19.23
N SER A 114 -11.63 -16.40 -18.05
CA SER A 114 -11.78 -14.96 -17.88
C SER A 114 -10.52 -14.20 -18.31
N LEU A 115 -9.32 -14.68 -17.94
CA LEU A 115 -8.04 -14.11 -18.37
C LEU A 115 -7.87 -14.19 -19.89
N ARG A 116 -8.14 -15.36 -20.49
CA ARG A 116 -8.02 -15.57 -21.95
C ARG A 116 -8.97 -14.68 -22.74
N ARG A 117 -10.19 -14.46 -22.24
CA ARG A 117 -11.19 -13.59 -22.87
C ARG A 117 -10.76 -12.12 -22.89
N SER A 118 -9.93 -11.72 -21.93
CA SER A 118 -9.44 -10.34 -21.80
C SER A 118 -8.22 -10.04 -22.67
N ALA A 119 -7.73 -11.01 -23.45
CA ALA A 119 -6.65 -10.77 -24.38
C ALA A 119 -7.11 -9.89 -25.57
N PRO A 120 -6.30 -8.95 -26.05
CA PRO A 120 -4.96 -8.60 -25.54
C PRO A 120 -5.02 -7.83 -24.21
N LEU A 121 -4.06 -8.12 -23.33
CA LEU A 121 -3.87 -7.40 -22.07
C LEU A 121 -3.19 -6.04 -22.33
N PRO A 122 -3.22 -5.11 -21.36
CA PRO A 122 -2.45 -3.88 -21.45
C PRO A 122 -0.97 -4.18 -21.74
N ALA A 123 -0.34 -3.41 -22.62
CA ALA A 123 1.07 -3.62 -22.97
C ALA A 123 1.97 -3.33 -21.75
N PRO A 124 2.90 -4.23 -21.37
CA PRO A 124 3.77 -3.98 -20.23
C PRO A 124 4.72 -2.80 -20.46
N PRO A 125 5.01 -1.97 -19.45
CA PRO A 125 6.09 -1.01 -19.49
C PRO A 125 7.42 -1.70 -19.83
N SER A 126 8.20 -1.13 -20.76
CA SER A 126 9.43 -1.72 -21.30
C SER A 126 10.46 -2.13 -20.23
N ARG A 127 10.54 -1.35 -19.15
CA ARG A 127 11.39 -1.56 -17.96
C ARG A 127 11.04 -2.77 -17.09
N LEU A 128 9.85 -3.36 -17.28
CA LEU A 128 9.44 -4.59 -16.61
C LEU A 128 9.72 -5.82 -17.47
N LEU A 129 10.01 -5.64 -18.75
CA LEU A 129 10.29 -6.74 -19.65
C LEU A 129 11.66 -7.36 -19.37
N ASP A 130 11.75 -8.67 -19.54
CA ASP A 130 12.99 -9.42 -19.56
C ASP A 130 13.74 -9.27 -20.92
N GLY A 131 14.83 -10.03 -21.08
CA GLY A 131 15.63 -10.03 -22.30
C GLY A 131 14.88 -10.49 -23.56
N ASP A 132 13.83 -11.29 -23.40
CA ASP A 132 12.99 -11.78 -24.49
C ASP A 132 11.80 -10.85 -24.79
N GLY A 133 11.70 -9.72 -24.06
CA GLY A 133 10.60 -8.77 -24.21
C GLY A 133 9.29 -9.29 -23.62
N ARG A 134 9.36 -10.08 -22.55
CA ARG A 134 8.21 -10.69 -21.87
C ARG A 134 8.19 -10.33 -20.39
N ILE A 135 7.06 -10.56 -19.76
CA ILE A 135 6.91 -10.48 -18.32
C ILE A 135 6.08 -11.66 -17.83
N GLU A 136 6.53 -12.30 -16.76
CA GLU A 136 5.75 -13.29 -16.01
C GLU A 136 5.04 -12.62 -14.84
N LEU A 137 3.76 -12.95 -14.68
CA LEU A 137 2.88 -12.39 -13.67
C LEU A 137 2.12 -13.48 -12.94
N MET A 138 1.65 -13.12 -11.75
CA MET A 138 0.65 -13.86 -11.00
C MET A 138 -0.47 -12.90 -10.59
N GLU A 139 -1.71 -13.35 -10.72
CA GLU A 139 -2.90 -12.64 -10.25
C GLU A 139 -3.84 -13.63 -9.55
N GLY A 140 -4.56 -13.16 -8.53
CA GLY A 140 -5.50 -13.97 -7.75
C GLY A 140 -6.96 -13.67 -8.08
N TRP A 141 -7.76 -14.71 -8.33
CA TRP A 141 -9.20 -14.64 -8.42
C TRP A 141 -9.81 -15.09 -7.09
N LEU A 142 -10.44 -14.15 -6.39
CA LEU A 142 -11.10 -14.34 -5.11
C LEU A 142 -12.58 -14.67 -5.36
N PHE A 143 -12.93 -15.96 -5.40
CA PHE A 143 -14.30 -16.43 -5.68
C PHE A 143 -15.17 -16.45 -4.43
N ASN A 144 -16.38 -15.92 -4.59
CA ASN A 144 -17.48 -16.03 -3.64
C ASN A 144 -18.31 -17.30 -3.88
N ASP A 145 -19.24 -17.60 -2.97
CA ASP A 145 -20.12 -18.78 -3.08
C ASP A 145 -21.09 -18.70 -4.26
N ASP A 146 -21.43 -17.49 -4.71
CA ASP A 146 -22.24 -17.25 -5.91
C ASP A 146 -21.48 -17.45 -7.23
N GLY A 147 -20.20 -17.85 -7.16
CA GLY A 147 -19.33 -18.09 -8.30
C GLY A 147 -18.76 -16.82 -8.94
N ARG A 148 -19.09 -15.63 -8.43
CA ARG A 148 -18.47 -14.38 -8.89
C ARG A 148 -17.10 -14.19 -8.23
N PHE A 149 -16.21 -13.46 -8.89
CA PHE A 149 -14.85 -13.22 -8.39
C PHE A 149 -14.48 -11.74 -8.29
N GLN A 150 -13.48 -11.45 -7.47
CA GLN A 150 -12.72 -10.21 -7.52
C GLN A 150 -11.25 -10.52 -7.85
N LEU A 151 -10.56 -9.59 -8.50
CA LEU A 151 -9.13 -9.72 -8.77
C LEU A 151 -8.36 -9.14 -7.59
N GLN A 152 -7.41 -9.91 -7.04
CA GLN A 152 -6.64 -9.58 -5.85
C GLN A 152 -5.99 -8.19 -5.92
N SER A 153 -5.44 -7.81 -7.08
CA SER A 153 -4.79 -6.51 -7.24
C SER A 153 -5.74 -5.32 -7.18
N THR A 154 -7.04 -5.53 -7.34
CA THR A 154 -8.09 -4.49 -7.31
C THR A 154 -9.11 -4.66 -6.19
N ALA A 155 -9.09 -5.81 -5.52
CA ALA A 155 -10.01 -6.11 -4.45
C ALA A 155 -9.73 -5.21 -3.25
N SER A 156 -10.80 -4.76 -2.58
CA SER A 156 -10.63 -4.15 -1.26
C SER A 156 -10.06 -5.18 -0.29
N ALA A 157 -9.32 -4.71 0.72
CA ALA A 157 -8.85 -5.58 1.79
C ALA A 157 -10.03 -6.40 2.34
N GLN A 158 -9.83 -7.71 2.50
CA GLN A 158 -10.84 -8.55 3.13
C GLN A 158 -11.09 -8.02 4.54
N ALA A 159 -12.35 -8.00 4.95
CA ALA A 159 -12.70 -7.64 6.32
C ALA A 159 -11.92 -8.58 7.26
N GLN A 160 -10.97 -8.01 8.01
CA GLN A 160 -10.34 -8.72 9.11
C GLN A 160 -11.44 -8.94 10.14
N SER A 161 -11.77 -10.19 10.43
CA SER A 161 -12.56 -10.54 11.60
C SER A 161 -11.78 -10.04 12.82
N ILE A 162 -12.16 -8.88 13.34
CA ILE A 162 -11.72 -8.41 14.66
C ILE A 162 -12.59 -9.15 15.65
N ASP A 163 -11.94 -10.00 16.46
CA ASP A 163 -12.51 -10.64 17.65
C ASP A 163 -12.81 -9.57 18.73
#